data_AF-A0A1Y4IPB2-F1
#
_entry.id   AF-A0A1Y4IPB2-F1
#
_cell.length_a   1.000
_cell.length_b   1.000
_cell.length_c   1.000
_cell.angle_alpha   90.00
_cell.angle_beta   90.00
_cell.angle_gamma   90.00
#
_symmetry.space_group_name_H-M   'P 1'
#
loop_
_entity.id
_entity.type
_entity.pdbx_description
1 polymer ?
#
loop_
_entity_poly.entity_id
_entity_poly.type
_entity_poly.pdbx_seq_one_letter_code
_entity_poly.pdbx_strand_id
1 'polypeptide(L)'
;MGDRDDGILLDEAQGQEQEQDESLMDLLGLEDDSENIELMKGAAEQGKEEGILNLGIAYLHGKGVEQDFAEACYWFEQSRDAMAMVQIAEIYDKEGSKELAVEYYRRAVSAPEDRFGGFRASACINLALKLCAEDPEEADRYLRQAADLGVPEDYQQIACKLAGILGGVFAKQENLEKALEWLRFSADGCEDTGVKKQLTAVCREVLREGPGSSLYKEALEGMEHLADGGDQLAMMTVFQYWDKNTDLPQSAAKYKEWLVKAADFGVEYAQFLLVQEYLGTGRRRTDIPEDIGLARKYFDRCKVWIGTVENGGEIVARFEAAIRAKEQGASAGNKAGSEDAVPERILEQEEAEEIVERMSRTGETVLVIPEGVTGIGVRAFDSRASKKLKYTKNIESIRFPDSVREIDTWAFACMDSLKEITLPPRLKYLGKDAFSGDWVNFINLWVRDKRTFQCIEIPACTELEEDALFGIHRIMTLRFLEGRKVLDWKFLGDKTWIGEVIVPDSVEKMIPFEPSYRKIRIEKFSLPSKLKDQFQECIGKYCPKARAEFR
;
A
#
# COMPACT_ATOMS: atom_id res chain seq x y z
N MET A 1 -16.75 16.81 -18.07
CA MET A 1 -16.11 16.80 -16.73
C MET A 1 -14.59 16.71 -16.86
N GLY A 2 -13.97 17.32 -17.89
CA GLY A 2 -12.51 17.31 -18.09
C GLY A 2 -11.80 18.53 -17.48
N ASP A 3 -12.45 19.69 -17.46
CA ASP A 3 -11.75 20.97 -17.18
C ASP A 3 -11.35 21.25 -15.72
N ARG A 4 -11.67 20.38 -14.75
CA ARG A 4 -11.35 20.67 -13.33
C ARG A 4 -10.02 20.11 -12.87
N ASP A 5 -9.59 18.98 -13.42
CA ASP A 5 -8.37 18.31 -12.96
C ASP A 5 -7.13 18.90 -13.66
N ASP A 6 -7.26 19.33 -14.93
CA ASP A 6 -6.19 20.00 -15.68
C ASP A 6 -5.75 21.31 -15.01
N GLY A 7 -6.70 22.09 -14.46
CA GLY A 7 -6.41 23.34 -13.78
C GLY A 7 -5.66 23.15 -12.46
N ILE A 8 -5.96 22.07 -11.72
CA ILE A 8 -5.30 21.76 -10.43
C ILE A 8 -3.85 21.32 -10.66
N LEU A 9 -3.59 20.54 -11.72
CA LEU A 9 -2.24 20.14 -12.08
C LEU A 9 -1.38 21.31 -12.56
N LEU A 10 -1.98 22.25 -13.30
CA LEU A 10 -1.29 23.48 -13.70
C LEU A 10 -0.97 24.36 -12.49
N ASP A 11 -1.88 24.51 -11.54
CA ASP A 11 -1.64 25.27 -10.31
C ASP A 11 -0.59 24.60 -9.39
N GLU A 12 -0.57 23.26 -9.31
CA GLU A 12 0.45 22.50 -8.57
C GLU A 12 1.83 22.58 -9.25
N ALA A 13 1.88 22.48 -10.59
CA ALA A 13 3.11 22.70 -11.35
C ALA A 13 3.66 24.11 -11.12
N GLN A 14 2.80 25.14 -11.12
CA GLN A 14 3.19 26.53 -10.81
C GLN A 14 3.71 26.71 -9.39
N GLY A 15 3.18 25.94 -8.41
CA GLY A 15 3.70 25.94 -7.04
C GLY A 15 5.10 25.31 -6.93
N GLN A 16 5.34 24.22 -7.67
CA GLN A 16 6.65 23.58 -7.75
C GLN A 16 7.68 24.40 -8.54
N GLU A 17 7.25 25.16 -9.56
CA GLU A 17 8.10 26.13 -10.26
C GLU A 17 8.71 27.16 -9.30
N GLN A 18 7.94 27.68 -8.34
CA GLN A 18 8.47 28.64 -7.36
C GLN A 18 9.52 28.02 -6.43
N GLU A 19 9.35 26.77 -6.02
CA GLU A 19 10.35 26.04 -5.22
C GLU A 19 11.60 25.66 -6.04
N GLN A 20 11.43 25.35 -7.33
CA GLN A 20 12.56 25.11 -8.24
C GLN A 20 13.36 26.37 -8.50
N ASP A 21 12.71 27.51 -8.68
CA ASP A 21 13.36 28.81 -8.88
C ASP A 21 14.23 29.18 -7.67
N GLU A 22 13.74 28.98 -6.44
CA GLU A 22 14.53 29.18 -5.21
C GLU A 22 15.73 28.21 -5.12
N SER A 23 15.50 26.92 -5.43
CA SER A 23 16.55 25.89 -5.45
C SER A 23 17.64 26.14 -6.50
N LEU A 24 17.25 26.60 -7.69
CA LEU A 24 18.14 26.99 -8.79
C LEU A 24 19.05 28.16 -8.39
N MET A 25 18.51 29.14 -7.67
CA MET A 25 19.30 30.28 -7.20
C MET A 25 20.36 29.88 -6.18
N ASP A 26 20.03 28.97 -5.26
CA ASP A 26 20.99 28.39 -4.32
C ASP A 26 22.06 27.55 -5.04
N LEU A 27 21.66 26.75 -6.04
CA LEU A 27 22.56 25.91 -6.83
C LEU A 27 23.59 26.73 -7.62
N LEU A 28 23.19 27.90 -8.10
CA LEU A 28 24.02 28.80 -8.91
C LEU A 28 24.81 29.81 -8.05
N GLY A 29 24.59 29.82 -6.74
CA GLY A 29 25.27 30.74 -5.81
C GLY A 29 24.95 32.20 -6.09
N LEU A 30 23.73 32.50 -6.54
CA LEU A 30 23.26 33.86 -6.82
C LEU A 30 22.82 34.53 -5.50
N GLU A 31 23.76 35.08 -4.75
CA GLU A 31 23.45 36.00 -3.64
C GLU A 31 22.95 37.36 -4.18
N ASP A 32 22.21 38.14 -3.37
CA ASP A 32 21.53 39.42 -3.69
C ASP A 32 22.48 40.59 -4.05
N ASP A 33 23.72 40.31 -4.44
CA ASP A 33 24.79 41.27 -4.60
C ASP A 33 24.90 41.79 -6.04
N SER A 34 24.51 43.04 -6.24
CA SER A 34 24.66 43.79 -7.50
C SER A 34 26.09 43.86 -8.04
N GLU A 35 27.12 43.60 -7.22
CA GLU A 35 28.53 43.53 -7.66
C GLU A 35 28.82 42.32 -8.57
N ASN A 36 27.96 41.30 -8.57
CA ASN A 36 28.18 40.07 -9.34
C ASN A 36 27.68 40.18 -10.80
N ILE A 37 26.78 41.12 -11.10
CA ILE A 37 26.14 41.27 -12.42
C ILE A 37 27.12 41.70 -13.51
N GLU A 38 28.05 42.63 -13.23
CA GLU A 38 29.05 43.04 -14.23
C GLU A 38 29.99 41.89 -14.61
N LEU A 39 30.32 41.03 -13.64
CA LEU A 39 31.13 39.83 -13.88
C LEU A 39 30.37 38.79 -14.71
N MET A 40 29.09 38.56 -14.41
CA MET A 40 28.22 37.69 -15.21
C MET A 40 28.07 38.19 -16.64
N LYS A 41 27.84 39.50 -16.83
CA LYS A 41 27.79 40.14 -18.17
C LYS A 41 29.10 39.93 -18.93
N GLY A 42 30.24 40.20 -18.30
CA GLY A 42 31.55 39.97 -18.92
C GLY A 42 31.79 38.49 -19.28
N ALA A 43 31.27 37.54 -18.49
CA ALA A 43 31.34 36.12 -18.80
C ALA A 43 30.38 35.71 -19.93
N ALA A 44 29.16 36.23 -19.93
CA ALA A 44 28.14 35.99 -20.96
C ALA A 44 28.58 36.54 -22.32
N GLU A 45 29.15 37.76 -22.37
CA GLU A 45 29.72 38.36 -23.58
C GLU A 45 30.91 37.57 -24.15
N GLN A 46 31.63 36.85 -23.28
CA GLN A 46 32.70 35.92 -23.69
C GLN A 46 32.16 34.56 -24.15
N GLY A 47 30.84 34.36 -24.17
CA GLY A 47 30.18 33.11 -24.53
C GLY A 47 30.39 32.00 -23.49
N LYS A 48 30.64 32.34 -22.22
CA LYS A 48 30.76 31.34 -21.15
C LYS A 48 29.37 30.93 -20.69
N GLU A 49 29.08 29.63 -20.78
CA GLU A 49 27.76 29.06 -20.46
C GLU A 49 27.24 29.49 -19.08
N GLU A 50 28.07 29.42 -18.04
CA GLU A 50 27.69 29.83 -16.68
C GLU A 50 27.29 31.31 -16.60
N GLY A 51 28.00 32.19 -17.32
CA GLY A 51 27.64 33.61 -17.38
C GLY A 51 26.32 33.85 -18.10
N ILE A 52 26.08 33.12 -19.20
CA ILE A 52 24.84 33.17 -19.97
C ILE A 52 23.65 32.73 -19.09
N LEU A 53 23.76 31.57 -18.43
CA LEU A 53 22.70 31.02 -17.59
C LEU A 53 22.41 31.92 -16.38
N ASN A 54 23.43 32.37 -15.67
CA ASN A 54 23.28 33.22 -14.50
C ASN A 54 22.67 34.58 -14.85
N LEU A 55 23.06 35.15 -16.00
CA LEU A 55 22.50 36.43 -16.44
C LEU A 55 21.04 36.29 -16.88
N GLY A 56 20.68 35.20 -17.56
CA GLY A 56 19.28 34.89 -17.88
C GLY A 56 18.41 34.80 -16.62
N ILE A 57 18.88 34.10 -15.59
CA ILE A 57 18.19 33.95 -14.30
C ILE A 57 18.10 35.29 -13.55
N ALA A 58 19.15 36.10 -13.58
CA ALA A 58 19.15 37.43 -12.98
C ALA A 58 18.05 38.32 -13.57
N TYR A 59 17.90 38.33 -14.91
CA TYR A 59 16.82 39.05 -15.59
C TYR A 59 15.44 38.43 -15.36
N LEU A 60 15.35 37.09 -15.26
CA LEU A 60 14.10 36.38 -14.98
C LEU A 60 13.52 36.76 -13.61
N HIS A 61 14.35 36.88 -12.58
CA HIS A 61 13.90 37.17 -11.20
C HIS A 61 14.11 38.63 -10.77
N GLY A 62 14.75 39.47 -11.58
CA GLY A 62 15.10 40.84 -11.21
C GLY A 62 16.14 40.92 -10.08
N LYS A 63 17.11 39.99 -10.07
CA LYS A 63 18.17 39.92 -9.05
C LYS A 63 19.38 40.74 -9.49
N GLY A 64 19.64 41.86 -8.82
CA GLY A 64 20.72 42.79 -9.17
C GLY A 64 20.49 43.58 -10.48
N VAL A 65 19.39 43.32 -11.19
CA VAL A 65 18.91 44.02 -12.39
C VAL A 65 17.38 44.20 -12.31
N GLU A 66 16.81 45.08 -13.13
CA GLU A 66 15.35 45.14 -13.29
C GLU A 66 14.86 43.86 -13.99
N GLN A 67 13.75 43.29 -13.53
CA GLN A 67 13.17 42.08 -14.12
C GLN A 67 12.77 42.35 -15.57
N ASP A 68 13.27 41.52 -16.48
CA ASP A 68 13.01 41.66 -17.91
C ASP A 68 13.02 40.27 -18.58
N PHE A 69 11.83 39.74 -18.87
CA PHE A 69 11.68 38.43 -19.49
C PHE A 69 12.24 38.39 -20.92
N ALA A 70 12.25 39.52 -21.65
CA ALA A 70 12.77 39.56 -23.01
C ALA A 70 14.30 39.45 -23.00
N GLU A 71 14.96 40.16 -22.08
CA GLU A 71 16.40 39.98 -21.84
C GLU A 71 16.74 38.59 -21.32
N ALA A 72 15.94 38.04 -20.39
CA ALA A 72 16.13 36.67 -19.91
C ALA A 72 16.11 35.67 -21.07
N CYS A 73 15.08 35.74 -21.94
CA CYS A 73 15.00 34.93 -23.14
C CYS A 73 16.18 35.14 -24.09
N TYR A 74 16.60 36.39 -24.32
CA TYR A 74 17.74 36.70 -25.18
C TYR A 74 19.03 36.01 -24.70
N TRP A 75 19.30 36.03 -23.39
CA TRP A 75 20.48 35.37 -22.83
C TRP A 75 20.31 33.84 -22.87
N PHE A 76 19.19 33.30 -22.41
CA PHE A 76 18.94 31.86 -22.46
C PHE A 76 19.02 31.28 -23.88
N GLU A 77 18.63 32.03 -24.91
CA GLU A 77 18.74 31.57 -26.31
C GLU A 77 20.17 31.35 -26.79
N GLN A 78 21.16 31.97 -26.14
CA GLN A 78 22.57 31.75 -26.44
C GLN A 78 23.10 30.45 -25.84
N SER A 79 22.38 29.87 -24.87
CA SER A 79 22.72 28.62 -24.22
C SER A 79 22.28 27.40 -25.04
N ARG A 80 23.02 26.29 -24.90
CA ARG A 80 22.63 24.99 -25.47
C ARG A 80 22.13 24.02 -24.39
N ASP A 81 21.89 24.51 -23.19
CA ASP A 81 21.47 23.73 -22.04
C ASP A 81 19.94 23.55 -22.01
N ALA A 82 19.51 22.37 -21.57
CA ALA A 82 18.10 22.04 -21.40
C ALA A 82 17.40 23.00 -20.43
N MET A 83 18.08 23.43 -19.36
CA MET A 83 17.54 24.37 -18.37
C MET A 83 17.13 25.69 -19.02
N ALA A 84 18.01 26.30 -19.81
CA ALA A 84 17.72 27.56 -20.49
C ALA A 84 16.47 27.44 -21.39
N MET A 85 16.35 26.32 -22.11
CA MET A 85 15.20 26.08 -22.98
C MET A 85 13.90 25.83 -22.21
N VAL A 86 13.95 25.14 -21.06
CA VAL A 86 12.80 24.98 -20.15
C VAL A 86 12.34 26.33 -19.63
N GLN A 87 13.27 27.17 -19.18
CA GLN A 87 12.96 28.49 -18.61
C GLN A 87 12.33 29.41 -19.65
N ILE A 88 12.81 29.40 -20.90
CA ILE A 88 12.14 30.12 -22.01
C ILE A 88 10.72 29.58 -22.23
N ALA A 89 10.55 28.26 -22.21
CA ALA A 89 9.23 27.65 -22.41
C ALA A 89 8.24 28.05 -21.31
N GLU A 90 8.68 28.11 -20.06
CA GLU A 90 7.90 28.53 -18.89
C GLU A 90 7.49 30.01 -18.98
N ILE A 91 8.39 30.89 -19.45
CA ILE A 91 8.06 32.30 -19.73
C ILE A 91 6.92 32.37 -20.76
N TYR A 92 7.06 31.68 -21.90
CA TYR A 92 6.01 31.68 -22.93
C TYR A 92 4.70 31.07 -22.45
N ASP A 93 4.74 30.06 -21.57
CA ASP A 93 3.56 29.50 -20.94
C ASP A 93 2.84 30.52 -20.06
N LYS A 94 3.59 31.26 -19.22
CA LYS A 94 3.06 32.33 -18.36
C LYS A 94 2.46 33.47 -19.17
N GLU A 95 3.02 33.78 -20.34
CA GLU A 95 2.48 34.76 -21.27
C GLU A 95 1.28 34.25 -22.09
N GLY A 96 0.97 32.95 -22.02
CA GLY A 96 -0.14 32.32 -22.75
C GLY A 96 0.20 31.92 -24.19
N SER A 97 1.46 31.99 -24.59
CA SER A 97 1.96 31.60 -25.92
C SER A 97 2.26 30.10 -25.99
N LYS A 98 1.21 29.27 -25.95
CA LYS A 98 1.32 27.80 -25.84
C LYS A 98 2.16 27.16 -26.94
N GLU A 99 2.04 27.62 -28.18
CA GLU A 99 2.74 27.04 -29.32
C GLU A 99 4.25 27.22 -29.21
N LEU A 100 4.68 28.41 -28.77
CA LEU A 100 6.09 28.72 -28.54
C LEU A 100 6.61 27.91 -27.35
N ALA A 101 5.86 27.84 -26.25
CA ALA A 101 6.25 27.02 -25.11
C ALA A 101 6.51 25.55 -25.51
N VAL A 102 5.59 24.94 -26.28
CA VAL A 102 5.77 23.58 -26.81
C VAL A 102 7.02 23.46 -27.70
N GLU A 103 7.31 24.46 -28.53
CA GLU A 103 8.53 24.47 -29.35
C GLU A 103 9.80 24.46 -28.48
N TYR A 104 9.87 25.32 -27.46
CA TYR A 104 11.03 25.40 -26.57
C TYR A 104 11.18 24.16 -25.68
N TYR A 105 10.09 23.56 -25.18
CA TYR A 105 10.20 22.27 -24.50
C TYR A 105 10.72 21.17 -25.43
N ARG A 106 10.28 21.11 -26.70
CA ARG A 106 10.83 20.12 -27.66
C ARG A 106 12.32 20.33 -27.91
N ARG A 107 12.77 21.58 -27.96
CA ARG A 107 14.18 21.93 -28.03
C ARG A 107 14.92 21.47 -26.76
N ALA A 108 14.35 21.68 -25.57
CA ALA A 108 14.93 21.27 -24.30
C ALA A 108 15.12 19.74 -24.23
N VAL A 109 14.12 18.96 -24.66
CA VAL A 109 14.21 17.49 -24.74
C VAL A 109 15.38 17.04 -25.62
N SER A 110 15.64 17.77 -26.71
CA SER A 110 16.71 17.49 -27.68
C SER A 110 18.01 18.24 -27.40
N ALA A 111 18.12 18.94 -26.26
CA ALA A 111 19.27 19.75 -25.94
C ALA A 111 20.53 18.87 -25.84
N PRO A 112 21.71 19.35 -26.28
CA PRO A 112 22.96 18.61 -26.14
C PRO A 112 23.48 18.61 -24.70
N GLU A 113 23.23 19.67 -23.93
CA GLU A 113 23.65 19.82 -22.54
C GLU A 113 22.43 19.73 -21.60
N ASP A 114 22.62 19.16 -20.42
CA ASP A 114 21.68 19.13 -19.30
C ASP A 114 22.55 19.15 -18.05
N ARG A 115 23.19 20.30 -17.84
CA ARG A 115 24.31 20.47 -16.89
C ARG A 115 23.92 20.14 -15.46
N PHE A 116 22.68 20.47 -15.10
CA PHE A 116 22.14 20.28 -13.76
C PHE A 116 21.34 18.99 -13.63
N GLY A 117 20.98 18.35 -14.75
CA GLY A 117 20.24 17.11 -14.80
C GLY A 117 18.76 17.30 -14.52
N GLY A 118 17.91 16.51 -15.18
CA GLY A 118 16.48 16.47 -14.89
C GLY A 118 15.65 17.50 -15.66
N PHE A 119 16.27 18.53 -16.27
CA PHE A 119 15.54 19.50 -17.08
C PHE A 119 15.00 18.89 -18.37
N ARG A 120 15.69 17.90 -18.96
CA ARG A 120 15.13 17.15 -20.10
C ARG A 120 13.92 16.32 -19.70
N ALA A 121 13.94 15.71 -18.51
CA ALA A 121 12.82 14.93 -18.00
C ALA A 121 11.63 15.83 -17.64
N SER A 122 11.88 16.99 -17.02
CA SER A 122 10.87 18.04 -16.79
C SER A 122 10.24 18.50 -18.11
N ALA A 123 11.05 18.79 -19.12
CA ALA A 123 10.55 19.18 -20.44
C ALA A 123 9.65 18.11 -21.07
N CYS A 124 10.03 16.83 -20.95
CA CYS A 124 9.19 15.72 -21.39
C CYS A 124 7.85 15.67 -20.64
N ILE A 125 7.84 15.89 -19.32
CA ILE A 125 6.61 15.87 -18.51
C ILE A 125 5.71 17.05 -18.88
N ASN A 126 6.27 18.25 -19.03
CA ASN A 126 5.53 19.44 -19.45
C ASN A 126 4.93 19.28 -20.86
N LEU A 127 5.68 18.70 -21.79
CA LEU A 127 5.14 18.36 -23.12
C LEU A 127 4.02 17.33 -23.04
N ALA A 128 4.21 16.26 -22.28
CA ALA A 128 3.21 15.23 -22.12
C ALA A 128 1.92 15.79 -21.48
N LEU A 129 2.04 16.70 -20.51
CA LEU A 129 0.91 17.40 -19.90
C LEU A 129 0.15 18.25 -20.92
N LYS A 130 0.85 19.00 -21.78
CA LYS A 130 0.19 19.83 -22.80
C LYS A 130 -0.47 19.00 -23.90
N LEU A 131 0.16 17.90 -24.29
CA LEU A 131 -0.27 17.08 -25.41
C LEU A 131 -1.28 16.01 -25.02
N CYS A 132 -1.50 15.71 -23.74
CA CYS A 132 -2.32 14.57 -23.32
C CYS A 132 -3.75 14.56 -23.89
N ALA A 133 -4.34 15.74 -24.10
CA ALA A 133 -5.68 15.88 -24.67
C ALA A 133 -5.69 15.93 -26.21
N GLU A 134 -4.65 16.51 -26.82
CA GLU A 134 -4.57 16.79 -28.27
C GLU A 134 -3.91 15.64 -29.04
N ASP A 135 -2.78 15.15 -28.54
CA ASP A 135 -1.99 14.05 -29.09
C ASP A 135 -1.49 13.12 -27.95
N PRO A 136 -2.35 12.21 -27.46
CA PRO A 136 -1.97 11.29 -26.38
C PRO A 136 -0.87 10.30 -26.78
N GLU A 137 -0.68 10.03 -28.07
CA GLU A 137 0.40 9.17 -28.57
C GLU A 137 1.75 9.87 -28.50
N GLU A 138 1.80 11.17 -28.79
CA GLU A 138 2.99 11.98 -28.53
C GLU A 138 3.24 12.16 -27.03
N ALA A 139 2.19 12.37 -26.22
CA ALA A 139 2.33 12.46 -24.77
C ALA A 139 2.87 11.17 -24.14
N ASP A 140 2.39 10.00 -24.55
CA ASP A 140 2.90 8.68 -24.15
C ASP A 140 4.39 8.52 -24.43
N ARG A 141 4.85 8.96 -25.62
CA ARG A 141 6.27 8.93 -25.97
C ARG A 141 7.12 9.80 -25.05
N TYR A 142 6.69 11.03 -24.77
CA TYR A 142 7.44 11.90 -23.87
C TYR A 142 7.42 11.41 -22.43
N LEU A 143 6.30 10.88 -21.93
CA LEU A 143 6.25 10.36 -20.57
C LEU A 143 7.17 9.14 -20.37
N ARG A 144 7.29 8.27 -21.38
CA ARG A 144 8.29 7.18 -21.39
C ARG A 144 9.71 7.72 -21.44
N GLN A 145 9.96 8.71 -22.30
CA GLN A 145 11.27 9.34 -22.38
C GLN A 145 11.68 10.02 -21.06
N ALA A 146 10.73 10.64 -20.34
CA ALA A 146 10.98 11.19 -19.01
C ALA A 146 11.41 10.11 -18.02
N ALA A 147 10.75 8.94 -18.05
CA ALA A 147 11.12 7.79 -17.22
C ALA A 147 12.54 7.28 -17.53
N ASP A 148 12.92 7.21 -18.81
CA ASP A 148 14.26 6.80 -19.25
C ASP A 148 15.35 7.79 -18.83
N LEU A 149 15.04 9.08 -18.82
CA LEU A 149 15.94 10.15 -18.37
C LEU A 149 16.09 10.21 -16.85
N GLY A 150 15.17 9.60 -16.11
CA GLY A 150 15.08 9.68 -14.66
C GLY A 150 14.30 10.91 -14.22
N VAL A 151 13.06 10.70 -13.77
CA VAL A 151 12.18 11.78 -13.31
C VAL A 151 12.70 12.36 -11.98
N PRO A 152 12.94 13.69 -11.90
CA PRO A 152 13.30 14.35 -10.65
C PRO A 152 12.25 14.11 -9.55
N GLU A 153 12.67 14.08 -8.29
CA GLU A 153 11.76 13.80 -7.14
C GLU A 153 10.53 14.70 -7.14
N ASP A 154 10.71 16.00 -7.41
CA ASP A 154 9.63 16.98 -7.44
C ASP A 154 8.57 16.65 -8.50
N TYR A 155 9.01 16.11 -9.64
CA TYR A 155 8.15 15.76 -10.77
C TYR A 155 7.54 14.37 -10.68
N GLN A 156 7.89 13.54 -9.69
CA GLN A 156 7.34 12.19 -9.57
C GLN A 156 5.83 12.20 -9.36
N GLN A 157 5.32 13.09 -8.50
CA GLN A 157 3.89 13.20 -8.25
C GLN A 157 3.13 13.68 -9.50
N ILE A 158 3.69 14.65 -10.23
CA ILE A 158 3.12 15.13 -11.50
C ILE A 158 3.09 14.00 -12.51
N ALA A 159 4.18 13.26 -12.69
CA ALA A 159 4.26 12.13 -13.61
C ALA A 159 3.22 11.04 -13.28
N CYS A 160 3.02 10.71 -11.99
CA CYS A 160 2.00 9.76 -11.56
C CYS A 160 0.57 10.24 -11.83
N LYS A 161 0.27 11.53 -11.59
CA LYS A 161 -1.05 12.09 -11.90
C LYS A 161 -1.30 12.16 -13.41
N LEU A 162 -0.29 12.57 -14.18
CA LEU A 162 -0.33 12.64 -15.64
C LEU A 162 -0.54 11.25 -16.26
N ALA A 163 0.10 10.21 -15.72
CA ALA A 163 -0.18 8.83 -16.12
C ALA A 163 -1.67 8.46 -15.90
N GLY A 164 -2.30 8.92 -14.82
CA GLY A 164 -3.71 8.70 -14.56
C GLY A 164 -4.59 9.36 -15.63
N ILE A 165 -4.30 10.61 -15.98
CA ILE A 165 -4.98 11.34 -17.05
C ILE A 165 -4.81 10.64 -18.38
N LEU A 166 -3.57 10.32 -18.75
CA LEU A 166 -3.23 9.67 -20.00
C LEU A 166 -3.91 8.30 -20.12
N GLY A 167 -3.91 7.52 -19.04
CA GLY A 167 -4.63 6.25 -18.96
C GLY A 167 -6.15 6.42 -19.14
N GLY A 168 -6.73 7.47 -18.54
CA GLY A 168 -8.14 7.83 -18.75
C GLY A 168 -8.47 8.28 -20.17
N VAL A 169 -7.53 8.97 -20.86
CA VAL A 169 -7.67 9.34 -22.28
C VAL A 169 -7.64 8.09 -23.16
N PHE A 170 -6.67 7.21 -22.98
CA PHE A 170 -6.59 5.96 -23.72
C PHE A 170 -7.79 5.05 -23.49
N ALA A 171 -8.34 5.02 -22.27
CA ALA A 171 -9.56 4.28 -21.97
C ALA A 171 -10.75 4.77 -22.82
N LYS A 172 -10.89 6.09 -23.00
CA LYS A 172 -11.94 6.68 -23.86
C LYS A 172 -11.73 6.41 -25.36
N GLN A 173 -10.48 6.18 -25.76
CA GLN A 173 -10.12 5.81 -27.13
C GLN A 173 -10.22 4.30 -27.39
N GLU A 174 -10.76 3.53 -26.42
CA GLU A 174 -10.84 2.06 -26.47
C GLU A 174 -9.45 1.38 -26.59
N ASN A 175 -8.37 2.10 -26.28
CA ASN A 175 -7.02 1.54 -26.22
C ASN A 175 -6.77 0.96 -24.83
N LEU A 176 -7.34 -0.21 -24.58
CA LEU A 176 -7.33 -0.87 -23.27
C LEU A 176 -5.92 -1.25 -22.80
N GLU A 177 -4.99 -1.53 -23.73
CA GLU A 177 -3.60 -1.89 -23.41
C GLU A 177 -2.88 -0.71 -22.73
N LYS A 178 -2.82 0.44 -23.41
CA LYS A 178 -2.19 1.63 -22.84
C LYS A 178 -2.96 2.21 -21.67
N ALA A 179 -4.28 2.12 -21.69
CA ALA A 179 -5.11 2.55 -20.57
C ALA A 179 -4.74 1.77 -19.29
N LEU A 180 -4.65 0.45 -19.39
CA LEU A 180 -4.35 -0.42 -18.27
C LEU A 180 -2.91 -0.21 -17.76
N GLU A 181 -1.94 -0.06 -18.66
CA GLU A 181 -0.55 0.24 -18.32
C GLU A 181 -0.44 1.54 -17.50
N TRP A 182 -0.96 2.66 -18.03
CA TRP A 182 -0.80 3.96 -17.39
C TRP A 182 -1.67 4.14 -16.14
N LEU A 183 -2.89 3.59 -16.13
CA LEU A 183 -3.75 3.63 -14.93
C LEU A 183 -3.15 2.81 -13.78
N ARG A 184 -2.45 1.71 -14.07
CA ARG A 184 -1.70 0.95 -13.05
C ARG A 184 -0.54 1.74 -12.51
N PHE A 185 0.29 2.27 -13.39
CA PHE A 185 1.43 3.10 -13.00
C PHE A 185 0.98 4.25 -12.09
N SER A 186 -0.13 4.89 -12.45
CA SER A 186 -0.76 5.92 -11.62
C SER A 186 -1.30 5.37 -10.30
N ALA A 187 -2.11 4.31 -10.32
CA ALA A 187 -2.71 3.73 -9.12
C ALA A 187 -1.70 3.20 -8.08
N ASP A 188 -0.53 2.76 -8.55
CA ASP A 188 0.59 2.32 -7.71
C ASP A 188 1.38 3.52 -7.14
N GLY A 189 1.43 4.64 -7.86
CA GLY A 189 2.16 5.85 -7.50
C GLY A 189 1.36 6.91 -6.75
N CYS A 190 0.02 6.89 -6.80
CA CYS A 190 -0.84 7.88 -6.15
C CYS A 190 -2.06 7.26 -5.44
N GLU A 191 -2.46 7.82 -4.30
CA GLU A 191 -3.68 7.43 -3.58
C GLU A 191 -4.95 8.04 -4.20
N ASP A 192 -5.04 8.05 -5.54
CA ASP A 192 -6.20 8.62 -6.24
C ASP A 192 -7.33 7.58 -6.38
N THR A 193 -8.40 7.79 -5.62
CA THR A 193 -9.62 6.96 -5.69
C THR A 193 -10.33 7.01 -7.05
N GLY A 194 -10.17 8.10 -7.81
CA GLY A 194 -10.69 8.25 -9.17
C GLY A 194 -9.95 7.35 -10.16
N VAL A 195 -8.61 7.35 -10.10
CA VAL A 195 -7.76 6.47 -10.93
C VAL A 195 -8.05 5.01 -10.64
N LYS A 196 -8.16 4.60 -9.36
CA LYS A 196 -8.50 3.22 -8.99
C LYS A 196 -9.85 2.79 -9.56
N LYS A 197 -10.88 3.66 -9.51
CA LYS A 197 -12.19 3.37 -10.12
C LYS A 197 -12.11 3.20 -11.64
N GLN A 198 -11.32 4.03 -12.33
CA GLN A 198 -11.10 3.91 -13.77
C GLN A 198 -10.38 2.60 -14.10
N LEU A 199 -9.33 2.26 -13.34
CA LEU A 199 -8.61 1.00 -13.49
C LEU A 199 -9.53 -0.21 -13.28
N THR A 200 -10.35 -0.22 -12.22
CA THR A 200 -11.37 -1.26 -11.99
C THR A 200 -12.33 -1.39 -13.18
N ALA A 201 -12.74 -0.27 -13.79
CA ALA A 201 -13.63 -0.29 -14.95
C ALA A 201 -12.94 -0.90 -16.19
N VAL A 202 -11.71 -0.49 -16.50
CA VAL A 202 -10.91 -1.02 -17.62
C VAL A 202 -10.62 -2.50 -17.43
N CYS A 203 -10.19 -2.93 -16.24
CA CYS A 203 -9.95 -4.35 -15.96
C CYS A 203 -11.23 -5.18 -16.14
N ARG A 204 -12.40 -4.66 -15.72
CA ARG A 204 -13.67 -5.37 -15.89
C ARG A 204 -14.06 -5.52 -17.36
N GLU A 205 -13.76 -4.51 -18.17
CA GLU A 205 -14.01 -4.55 -19.61
C GLU A 205 -13.16 -5.61 -20.29
N VAL A 206 -11.85 -5.63 -20.02
CA VAL A 206 -10.94 -6.67 -20.51
C VAL A 206 -11.39 -8.06 -20.06
N LEU A 207 -11.77 -8.22 -18.79
CA LEU A 207 -12.25 -9.51 -18.27
C LEU A 207 -13.55 -9.99 -18.91
N ARG A 208 -14.38 -9.08 -19.46
CA ARG A 208 -15.61 -9.43 -20.18
C ARG A 208 -15.33 -10.06 -21.55
N GLU A 209 -14.22 -9.69 -22.20
CA GLU A 209 -13.79 -10.33 -23.46
C GLU A 209 -13.40 -11.80 -23.26
N GLY A 210 -13.05 -12.17 -22.03
CA GLY A 210 -12.71 -13.53 -21.65
C GLY A 210 -11.26 -13.90 -21.94
N PRO A 211 -10.86 -15.16 -21.66
CA PRO A 211 -9.46 -15.61 -21.70
C PRO A 211 -8.76 -15.54 -23.07
N GLY A 212 -9.50 -15.22 -24.14
CA GLY A 212 -8.93 -15.03 -25.48
C GLY A 212 -8.24 -13.68 -25.68
N SER A 213 -8.45 -12.70 -24.79
CA SER A 213 -7.78 -11.40 -24.83
C SER A 213 -6.34 -11.52 -24.35
N SER A 214 -5.40 -10.87 -25.03
CA SER A 214 -3.97 -10.84 -24.63
C SER A 214 -3.77 -10.16 -23.27
N LEU A 215 -4.64 -9.20 -22.95
CA LEU A 215 -4.61 -8.42 -21.70
C LEU A 215 -5.30 -9.13 -20.54
N TYR A 216 -5.91 -10.30 -20.78
CA TYR A 216 -6.79 -10.95 -19.82
C TYR A 216 -6.10 -11.28 -18.50
N LYS A 217 -4.92 -11.90 -18.60
CA LYS A 217 -4.11 -12.28 -17.43
C LYS A 217 -3.72 -11.04 -16.64
N GLU A 218 -3.26 -10.01 -17.35
CA GLU A 218 -2.85 -8.77 -16.73
C GLU A 218 -4.05 -8.15 -16.00
N ALA A 219 -5.18 -7.92 -16.67
CA ALA A 219 -6.39 -7.36 -16.05
C ALA A 219 -6.87 -8.13 -14.81
N LEU A 220 -6.76 -9.46 -14.82
CA LEU A 220 -7.08 -10.28 -13.65
C LEU A 220 -6.13 -9.99 -12.47
N GLU A 221 -4.81 -9.98 -12.70
CA GLU A 221 -3.81 -9.68 -11.66
C GLU A 221 -4.02 -8.28 -11.06
N GLY A 222 -4.45 -7.31 -11.87
CA GLY A 222 -4.74 -5.95 -11.40
C GLY A 222 -6.00 -5.88 -10.56
N MET A 223 -7.03 -6.61 -10.97
CA MET A 223 -8.24 -6.79 -10.18
C MET A 223 -7.94 -7.48 -8.83
N GLU A 224 -7.09 -8.51 -8.83
CA GLU A 224 -6.63 -9.15 -7.59
C GLU A 224 -5.92 -8.14 -6.67
N HIS A 225 -5.00 -7.34 -7.23
CA HIS A 225 -4.29 -6.30 -6.47
C HIS A 225 -5.24 -5.24 -5.89
N LEU A 226 -6.19 -4.75 -6.68
CA LEU A 226 -7.19 -3.78 -6.24
C LEU A 226 -8.11 -4.35 -5.14
N ALA A 227 -8.48 -5.63 -5.25
CA ALA A 227 -9.27 -6.33 -4.25
C ALA A 227 -8.51 -6.47 -2.93
N ASP A 228 -7.23 -6.83 -2.98
CA ASP A 228 -6.35 -6.88 -1.79
C ASP A 228 -6.16 -5.49 -1.17
N GLY A 229 -6.19 -4.43 -1.98
CA GLY A 229 -6.24 -3.03 -1.53
C GLY A 229 -7.58 -2.57 -0.95
N GLY A 230 -8.60 -3.45 -0.90
CA GLY A 230 -9.91 -3.18 -0.30
C GLY A 230 -10.94 -2.56 -1.25
N ASP A 231 -10.73 -2.57 -2.56
CA ASP A 231 -11.76 -2.16 -3.53
C ASP A 231 -12.89 -3.21 -3.56
N GLN A 232 -14.09 -2.78 -3.16
CA GLN A 232 -15.27 -3.64 -3.06
C GLN A 232 -15.69 -4.25 -4.41
N LEU A 233 -15.62 -3.46 -5.49
CA LEU A 233 -16.04 -3.93 -6.80
C LEU A 233 -15.02 -4.93 -7.36
N ALA A 234 -13.73 -4.69 -7.15
CA ALA A 234 -12.68 -5.62 -7.48
C ALA A 234 -12.84 -6.93 -6.69
N MET A 235 -13.04 -6.86 -5.37
CA MET A 235 -13.25 -8.02 -4.50
C MET A 235 -14.41 -8.89 -5.00
N MET A 236 -15.56 -8.28 -5.30
CA MET A 236 -16.71 -8.99 -5.85
C MET A 236 -16.41 -9.62 -7.22
N THR A 237 -15.69 -8.90 -8.09
CA THR A 237 -15.39 -9.36 -9.46
C THR A 237 -14.43 -10.54 -9.45
N VAL A 238 -13.36 -10.46 -8.66
CA VAL A 238 -12.36 -11.54 -8.52
C VAL A 238 -12.98 -12.77 -7.88
N PHE A 239 -13.79 -12.61 -6.84
CA PHE A 239 -14.50 -13.72 -6.22
C PHE A 239 -15.44 -14.41 -7.22
N GLN A 240 -16.27 -13.64 -7.93
CA GLN A 240 -17.16 -14.19 -8.96
C GLN A 240 -16.40 -14.87 -10.11
N TYR A 241 -15.22 -14.36 -10.44
CA TYR A 241 -14.36 -14.96 -11.45
C TYR A 241 -13.92 -16.37 -11.04
N TRP A 242 -13.32 -16.51 -9.87
CA TRP A 242 -12.84 -17.80 -9.37
C TRP A 242 -13.99 -18.76 -9.01
N ASP A 243 -15.15 -18.23 -8.62
CA ASP A 243 -16.36 -19.02 -8.41
C ASP A 243 -16.87 -19.69 -9.70
N LYS A 244 -16.83 -18.98 -10.83
CA LYS A 244 -17.31 -19.50 -12.12
C LYS A 244 -16.32 -20.41 -12.84
N ASN A 245 -15.03 -20.13 -12.75
CA ASN A 245 -14.01 -20.77 -13.59
C ASN A 245 -13.45 -22.05 -12.97
N THR A 246 -14.30 -23.04 -12.75
CA THR A 246 -13.97 -24.29 -12.02
C THR A 246 -12.94 -25.18 -12.71
N ASP A 247 -12.83 -25.06 -14.02
CA ASP A 247 -12.08 -25.99 -14.86
C ASP A 247 -10.60 -25.61 -15.01
N LEU A 248 -10.19 -24.45 -14.47
CA LEU A 248 -8.81 -23.99 -14.53
C LEU A 248 -7.92 -24.77 -13.54
N PRO A 249 -6.65 -25.08 -13.90
CA PRO A 249 -5.76 -25.89 -13.06
C PRO A 249 -5.52 -25.34 -11.64
N GLN A 250 -5.62 -24.02 -11.45
CA GLN A 250 -5.42 -23.34 -10.17
C GLN A 250 -6.75 -22.95 -9.48
N SER A 251 -7.89 -23.28 -10.10
CA SER A 251 -9.20 -22.79 -9.69
C SER A 251 -9.54 -23.13 -8.26
N ALA A 252 -9.29 -24.37 -7.82
CA ALA A 252 -9.64 -24.78 -6.45
C ALA A 252 -8.88 -24.01 -5.36
N ALA A 253 -7.58 -23.78 -5.57
CA ALA A 253 -6.74 -23.05 -4.61
C ALA A 253 -7.11 -21.56 -4.58
N LYS A 254 -7.23 -20.93 -5.76
CA LYS A 254 -7.62 -19.52 -5.89
C LYS A 254 -9.05 -19.26 -5.44
N TYR A 255 -9.98 -20.17 -5.74
CA TYR A 255 -11.35 -20.11 -5.24
C TYR A 255 -11.38 -20.14 -3.71
N LYS A 256 -10.64 -21.07 -3.08
CA LYS A 256 -10.53 -21.12 -1.62
C LYS A 256 -9.98 -19.81 -1.05
N GLU A 257 -8.88 -19.32 -1.60
CA GLU A 257 -8.26 -18.06 -1.18
C GLU A 257 -9.27 -16.89 -1.25
N TRP A 258 -9.89 -16.70 -2.41
CA TRP A 258 -10.79 -15.57 -2.65
C TRP A 258 -12.15 -15.73 -1.99
N LEU A 259 -12.61 -16.96 -1.72
CA LEU A 259 -13.80 -17.22 -0.91
C LEU A 259 -13.61 -16.70 0.52
N VAL A 260 -12.47 -17.01 1.14
CA VAL A 260 -12.15 -16.54 2.50
C VAL A 260 -11.98 -15.02 2.50
N LYS A 261 -11.15 -14.47 1.59
CA LYS A 261 -10.95 -13.01 1.48
C LYS A 261 -12.25 -12.24 1.29
N ALA A 262 -13.14 -12.71 0.40
CA ALA A 262 -14.41 -12.05 0.16
C ALA A 262 -15.37 -12.18 1.35
N ALA A 263 -15.39 -13.32 2.04
CA ALA A 263 -16.21 -13.50 3.24
C ALA A 263 -15.77 -12.58 4.39
N ASP A 264 -14.45 -12.44 4.58
CA ASP A 264 -13.85 -11.53 5.56
C ASP A 264 -14.06 -10.07 5.21
N PHE A 265 -14.00 -9.74 3.92
CA PHE A 265 -14.32 -8.40 3.41
C PHE A 265 -15.78 -8.01 3.66
N GLY A 266 -16.68 -8.98 3.81
CA GLY A 266 -18.10 -8.75 4.08
C GLY A 266 -19.05 -9.10 2.93
N VAL A 267 -18.57 -9.78 1.88
CA VAL A 267 -19.43 -10.22 0.78
C VAL A 267 -20.34 -11.35 1.28
N GLU A 268 -21.65 -11.07 1.39
CA GLU A 268 -22.61 -11.93 2.07
C GLU A 268 -22.78 -13.29 1.37
N TYR A 269 -22.70 -13.30 0.04
CA TYR A 269 -22.73 -14.54 -0.75
C TYR A 269 -21.49 -15.41 -0.49
N ALA A 270 -20.31 -14.81 -0.32
CA ALA A 270 -19.10 -15.55 0.03
C ALA A 270 -19.19 -16.12 1.45
N GLN A 271 -19.70 -15.33 2.42
CA GLN A 271 -19.97 -15.81 3.78
C GLN A 271 -20.93 -17.00 3.78
N PHE A 272 -22.01 -16.94 3.00
CA PHE A 272 -22.95 -18.05 2.85
C PHE A 272 -22.28 -19.34 2.33
N LEU A 273 -21.43 -19.25 1.30
CA LEU A 273 -20.72 -20.41 0.76
C LEU A 273 -19.69 -20.95 1.77
N LEU A 274 -19.00 -20.06 2.48
CA LEU A 274 -18.00 -20.44 3.47
C LEU A 274 -18.62 -21.17 4.68
N VAL A 275 -19.84 -20.80 5.10
CA VAL A 275 -20.62 -21.56 6.08
C VAL A 275 -20.88 -23.01 5.62
N GLN A 276 -21.17 -23.22 4.33
CA GLN A 276 -21.40 -24.56 3.79
C GLN A 276 -20.13 -25.42 3.85
N GLU A 277 -18.99 -24.83 3.48
CA GLU A 277 -17.67 -25.49 3.52
C GLU A 277 -17.30 -25.87 4.95
N TYR A 278 -17.41 -24.95 5.91
CA TYR A 278 -17.11 -25.22 7.32
C TYR A 278 -18.06 -26.21 7.99
N LEU A 279 -19.33 -26.26 7.56
CA LEU A 279 -20.26 -27.29 8.02
C LEU A 279 -20.08 -28.63 7.31
N GLY A 280 -19.26 -28.70 6.26
CA GLY A 280 -19.16 -29.88 5.40
C GLY A 280 -20.51 -30.27 4.77
N THR A 281 -21.38 -29.29 4.56
CA THR A 281 -22.72 -29.50 3.98
C THR A 281 -22.71 -29.17 2.49
N GLY A 282 -23.49 -29.91 1.69
CA GLY A 282 -23.53 -29.69 0.25
C GLY A 282 -22.35 -30.31 -0.51
N ARG A 283 -22.12 -29.86 -1.75
CA ARG A 283 -20.96 -30.28 -2.55
C ARG A 283 -19.78 -29.38 -2.21
N ARG A 284 -18.86 -29.90 -1.42
CA ARG A 284 -17.61 -29.21 -1.10
C ARG A 284 -16.76 -29.01 -2.34
N ARG A 285 -16.32 -27.77 -2.57
CA ARG A 285 -15.40 -27.39 -3.65
C ARG A 285 -13.98 -27.21 -3.14
N THR A 286 -13.80 -27.15 -1.82
CA THR A 286 -12.51 -26.90 -1.19
C THR A 286 -12.13 -28.01 -0.21
N ASP A 287 -10.87 -28.01 0.19
CA ASP A 287 -10.31 -28.84 1.27
C ASP A 287 -10.38 -28.14 2.65
N ILE A 288 -11.16 -27.06 2.81
CA ILE A 288 -11.31 -26.33 4.07
C ILE A 288 -11.77 -27.30 5.19
N PRO A 289 -11.05 -27.44 6.31
CA PRO A 289 -11.48 -28.31 7.39
C PRO A 289 -12.82 -27.84 7.96
N GLU A 290 -13.63 -28.79 8.44
CA GLU A 290 -14.88 -28.41 9.11
C GLU A 290 -14.58 -27.63 10.40
N ASP A 291 -15.24 -26.50 10.59
CA ASP A 291 -15.08 -25.66 11.78
C ASP A 291 -16.43 -25.08 12.19
N ILE A 292 -16.99 -25.59 13.28
CA ILE A 292 -18.33 -25.21 13.75
C ILE A 292 -18.33 -23.76 14.26
N GLY A 293 -17.22 -23.29 14.84
CA GLY A 293 -17.09 -21.93 15.36
C GLY A 293 -17.07 -20.92 14.23
N LEU A 294 -16.23 -21.14 13.22
CA LEU A 294 -16.21 -20.29 12.02
C LEU A 294 -17.52 -20.36 11.24
N ALA A 295 -18.14 -21.55 11.13
CA ALA A 295 -19.47 -21.68 10.55
C ALA A 295 -20.52 -20.83 11.29
N ARG A 296 -20.50 -20.79 12.63
CA ARG A 296 -21.38 -19.95 13.44
C ARG A 296 -21.12 -18.46 13.16
N LYS A 297 -19.85 -18.05 13.24
CA LYS A 297 -19.40 -16.66 13.00
C LYS A 297 -19.90 -16.12 11.67
N TYR A 298 -19.58 -16.80 10.56
CA TYR A 298 -20.00 -16.32 9.24
C TYR A 298 -21.50 -16.46 9.01
N PHE A 299 -22.16 -17.46 9.61
CA PHE A 299 -23.61 -17.59 9.52
C PHE A 299 -24.31 -16.39 10.18
N ASP A 300 -23.87 -15.97 11.36
CA ASP A 300 -24.50 -14.84 12.05
C ASP A 300 -24.30 -13.53 11.28
N ARG A 301 -23.17 -13.37 10.58
CA ARG A 301 -22.90 -12.22 9.68
C ARG A 301 -23.80 -12.21 8.44
N CYS A 302 -24.07 -13.37 7.81
CA CYS A 302 -24.87 -13.43 6.58
C CYS A 302 -26.35 -13.77 6.80
N LYS A 303 -26.78 -14.14 8.02
CA LYS A 303 -28.14 -14.62 8.33
C LYS A 303 -29.24 -13.65 7.90
N VAL A 304 -29.04 -12.35 8.12
CA VAL A 304 -30.01 -11.31 7.71
C VAL A 304 -30.17 -11.31 6.20
N TRP A 305 -29.05 -11.32 5.47
CA TRP A 305 -29.03 -11.39 4.01
C TRP A 305 -29.71 -12.68 3.50
N ILE A 306 -29.42 -13.84 4.11
CA ILE A 306 -30.09 -15.11 3.77
C ILE A 306 -31.60 -14.98 3.95
N GLY A 307 -32.08 -14.30 4.99
CA GLY A 307 -33.52 -14.08 5.21
C GLY A 307 -34.21 -13.30 4.08
N THR A 308 -33.46 -12.53 3.28
CA THR A 308 -34.01 -11.75 2.16
C THR A 308 -34.09 -12.52 0.84
N VAL A 309 -33.37 -13.65 0.70
CA VAL A 309 -33.43 -14.47 -0.51
C VAL A 309 -34.63 -15.41 -0.52
N GLU A 310 -35.04 -15.86 -1.71
CA GLU A 310 -36.13 -16.81 -1.87
C GLU A 310 -35.86 -18.11 -1.09
N ASN A 311 -36.84 -18.56 -0.30
CA ASN A 311 -36.70 -19.66 0.68
C ASN A 311 -35.67 -19.42 1.80
N GLY A 312 -35.28 -18.16 2.03
CA GLY A 312 -34.30 -17.76 3.05
C GLY A 312 -34.58 -18.29 4.45
N GLY A 313 -35.85 -18.26 4.88
CA GLY A 313 -36.25 -18.79 6.19
C GLY A 313 -35.98 -20.29 6.36
N GLU A 314 -36.17 -21.09 5.31
CA GLU A 314 -35.86 -22.53 5.32
C GLU A 314 -34.35 -22.76 5.34
N ILE A 315 -33.59 -21.95 4.60
CA ILE A 315 -32.13 -22.01 4.55
C ILE A 315 -31.54 -21.67 5.93
N VAL A 316 -32.02 -20.60 6.57
CA VAL A 316 -31.65 -20.21 7.94
C VAL A 316 -31.93 -21.35 8.91
N ALA A 317 -33.15 -21.90 8.89
CA ALA A 317 -33.54 -23.00 9.77
C ALA A 317 -32.65 -24.24 9.56
N ARG A 318 -32.30 -24.55 8.30
CA ARG A 318 -31.42 -25.68 7.96
C ARG A 318 -30.01 -25.48 8.51
N PHE A 319 -29.43 -24.29 8.38
CA PHE A 319 -28.10 -24.01 8.94
C PHE A 319 -28.11 -23.99 10.47
N GLU A 320 -29.14 -23.41 11.10
CA GLU A 320 -29.29 -23.46 12.55
C GLU A 320 -29.39 -24.90 13.06
N ALA A 321 -30.16 -25.76 12.38
CA ALA A 321 -30.27 -27.17 12.72
C ALA A 321 -28.94 -27.92 12.52
N ALA A 322 -28.23 -27.66 11.41
CA ALA A 322 -26.95 -28.29 11.12
C ALA A 322 -25.86 -27.91 12.14
N ILE A 323 -25.78 -26.64 12.50
CA ILE A 323 -24.85 -26.14 13.52
C ILE A 323 -25.15 -26.78 14.87
N ARG A 324 -26.42 -26.72 15.34
CA ARG A 324 -26.82 -27.32 16.61
C ARG A 324 -26.56 -28.83 16.69
N ALA A 325 -26.81 -29.55 15.60
CA ALA A 325 -26.55 -30.99 15.54
C ALA A 325 -25.05 -31.31 15.70
N LYS A 326 -24.17 -30.51 15.07
CA LYS A 326 -22.72 -30.69 15.18
C LYS A 326 -22.18 -30.25 16.54
N GLU A 327 -22.70 -29.18 17.14
CA GLU A 327 -22.38 -28.75 18.51
C GLU A 327 -22.74 -29.84 19.54
N GLN A 328 -23.92 -30.45 19.39
CA GLN A 328 -24.38 -31.53 20.28
C GLN A 328 -23.59 -32.83 20.08
N GLY A 329 -23.17 -33.13 18.84
CA GLY A 329 -22.28 -34.26 18.53
C GLY A 329 -20.87 -34.10 19.11
N ALA A 330 -20.31 -32.88 19.11
CA ALA A 330 -19.01 -32.58 19.71
C ALA A 330 -19.02 -32.73 21.26
N SER A 331 -20.16 -32.42 21.90
CA SER A 331 -20.36 -32.58 23.35
C SER A 331 -20.36 -34.03 23.84
N ALA A 332 -20.73 -35.00 22.99
CA ALA A 332 -20.73 -36.42 23.34
C ALA A 332 -19.33 -37.07 23.34
N GLY A 333 -18.34 -36.45 22.68
CA GLY A 333 -16.98 -36.99 22.53
C GLY A 333 -15.95 -36.53 23.55
N ASN A 334 -16.23 -35.44 24.30
CA ASN A 334 -15.28 -34.85 25.26
C ASN A 334 -15.87 -34.75 26.67
N LYS A 335 -15.89 -35.88 27.40
CA LYS A 335 -15.85 -35.88 28.86
C LYS A 335 -14.43 -36.21 29.34
N ALA A 336 -13.53 -35.27 29.10
CA ALA A 336 -12.33 -35.04 29.91
C ALA A 336 -12.21 -33.51 30.03
N GLY A 337 -12.17 -33.01 31.26
CA GLY A 337 -12.59 -31.65 31.61
C GLY A 337 -11.91 -30.51 30.85
N SER A 338 -12.68 -29.46 30.55
CA SER A 338 -12.17 -28.11 30.32
C SER A 338 -12.85 -27.16 31.30
N GLU A 339 -12.16 -26.89 32.40
CA GLU A 339 -12.29 -25.61 33.09
C GLU A 339 -11.83 -24.53 32.08
N ASP A 340 -12.72 -23.58 31.72
CA ASP A 340 -12.50 -22.32 30.97
C ASP A 340 -13.49 -22.04 29.80
N ALA A 341 -14.76 -22.45 29.91
CA ALA A 341 -15.82 -21.92 29.05
C ALA A 341 -16.26 -20.52 29.52
N VAL A 342 -15.49 -19.49 29.16
CA VAL A 342 -15.94 -18.08 29.25
C VAL A 342 -16.88 -17.83 28.06
N PRO A 343 -18.08 -17.26 28.24
CA PRO A 343 -18.99 -16.98 27.15
C PRO A 343 -18.35 -16.06 26.10
N GLU A 344 -18.57 -16.37 24.84
CA GLU A 344 -17.98 -15.66 23.70
C GLU A 344 -18.55 -14.24 23.60
N ARG A 345 -17.68 -13.24 23.71
CA ARG A 345 -17.98 -11.82 23.57
C ARG A 345 -16.99 -11.20 22.59
N ILE A 346 -17.45 -10.94 21.38
CA ILE A 346 -16.65 -10.31 20.32
C ILE A 346 -16.88 -8.80 20.35
N LEU A 347 -15.79 -8.04 20.38
CA LEU A 347 -15.81 -6.59 20.21
C LEU A 347 -15.79 -6.29 18.71
N GLU A 348 -16.93 -5.88 18.19
CA GLU A 348 -17.14 -5.51 16.79
C GLU A 348 -16.97 -3.99 16.57
N GLN A 349 -16.91 -3.57 15.30
CA GLN A 349 -16.59 -2.18 14.92
C GLN A 349 -17.46 -1.12 15.60
N GLU A 350 -18.76 -1.37 15.82
CA GLU A 350 -19.67 -0.39 16.45
C GLU A 350 -19.24 -0.06 17.89
N GLU A 351 -18.87 -1.08 18.68
CA GLU A 351 -18.38 -0.89 20.05
C GLU A 351 -17.00 -0.21 20.03
N ALA A 352 -16.14 -0.57 19.08
CA ALA A 352 -14.84 0.08 18.89
C ALA A 352 -14.98 1.57 18.58
N GLU A 353 -15.93 1.95 17.73
CA GLU A 353 -16.23 3.34 17.41
C GLU A 353 -16.61 4.13 18.66
N GLU A 354 -17.47 3.59 19.53
CA GLU A 354 -17.87 4.25 20.77
C GLU A 354 -16.68 4.44 21.74
N ILE A 355 -15.81 3.45 21.85
CA ILE A 355 -14.59 3.52 22.66
C ILE A 355 -13.67 4.62 22.12
N VAL A 356 -13.40 4.61 20.81
CA VAL A 356 -12.48 5.56 20.17
C VAL A 356 -13.05 6.98 20.18
N GLU A 357 -14.36 7.15 20.03
CA GLU A 357 -15.02 8.45 20.09
C GLU A 357 -15.02 9.03 21.51
N ARG A 358 -15.01 8.19 22.55
CA ARG A 358 -14.74 8.65 23.92
C ARG A 358 -13.28 9.05 24.08
N MET A 359 -12.35 8.25 23.59
CA MET A 359 -10.91 8.53 23.67
C MET A 359 -10.52 9.81 22.93
N SER A 360 -11.14 10.11 21.79
CA SER A 360 -10.87 11.33 21.02
C SER A 360 -11.28 12.61 21.77
N ARG A 361 -12.28 12.51 22.65
CA ARG A 361 -12.69 13.62 23.54
C ARG A 361 -11.75 13.78 24.73
N THR A 362 -11.15 12.70 25.22
CA THR A 362 -10.25 12.73 26.39
C THR A 362 -8.79 12.93 26.03
N GLY A 363 -8.41 12.73 24.77
CA GLY A 363 -7.01 12.80 24.33
C GLY A 363 -6.19 11.59 24.77
N GLU A 364 -6.83 10.49 25.16
CA GLU A 364 -6.14 9.28 25.61
C GLU A 364 -5.42 8.60 24.45
N THR A 365 -4.23 8.08 24.72
CA THR A 365 -3.39 7.37 23.74
C THR A 365 -3.20 5.89 24.08
N VAL A 366 -3.85 5.41 25.14
CA VAL A 366 -3.79 4.01 25.59
C VAL A 366 -5.16 3.38 25.40
N LEU A 367 -5.30 2.47 24.44
CA LEU A 367 -6.54 1.76 24.20
C LEU A 367 -6.71 0.65 25.22
N VAL A 368 -7.78 0.69 26.00
CA VAL A 368 -8.12 -0.38 26.96
C VAL A 368 -9.27 -1.18 26.40
N ILE A 369 -9.01 -2.46 26.09
CA ILE A 369 -10.05 -3.39 25.67
C ILE A 369 -10.89 -3.77 26.91
N PRO A 370 -12.24 -3.69 26.86
CA PRO A 370 -13.10 -3.98 27.99
C PRO A 370 -12.94 -5.41 28.54
N GLU A 371 -13.05 -5.57 29.86
CA GLU A 371 -13.04 -6.89 30.51
C GLU A 371 -14.14 -7.81 29.97
N GLY A 372 -13.83 -9.11 29.90
CA GLY A 372 -14.75 -10.12 29.40
C GLY A 372 -14.89 -10.19 27.87
N VAL A 373 -14.22 -9.31 27.11
CA VAL A 373 -14.02 -9.53 25.66
C VAL A 373 -13.21 -10.80 25.46
N THR A 374 -13.72 -11.71 24.64
CA THR A 374 -13.03 -12.95 24.26
C THR A 374 -12.50 -12.90 22.84
N GLY A 375 -13.04 -12.04 21.97
CA GLY A 375 -12.60 -11.89 20.58
C GLY A 375 -12.64 -10.43 20.12
N ILE A 376 -11.81 -10.05 19.17
CA ILE A 376 -11.83 -8.71 18.55
C ILE A 376 -12.06 -8.90 17.06
N GLY A 377 -13.16 -8.36 16.54
CA GLY A 377 -13.66 -8.62 15.20
C GLY A 377 -12.81 -8.03 14.08
N VAL A 378 -13.10 -8.47 12.85
CA VAL A 378 -12.44 -8.01 11.62
C VAL A 378 -12.51 -6.49 11.53
N ARG A 379 -11.36 -5.83 11.36
CA ARG A 379 -11.27 -4.37 11.21
C ARG A 379 -11.87 -3.54 12.35
N ALA A 380 -12.10 -4.12 13.54
CA ALA A 380 -12.77 -3.44 14.65
C ALA A 380 -12.19 -2.05 14.96
N PHE A 381 -10.86 -1.91 14.98
CA PHE A 381 -10.13 -0.66 15.22
C PHE A 381 -9.34 -0.16 13.99
N ASP A 382 -9.64 -0.66 12.79
CA ASP A 382 -8.97 -0.20 11.56
C ASP A 382 -9.33 1.26 11.27
N SER A 383 -8.33 2.14 11.22
CA SER A 383 -8.55 3.58 10.97
C SER A 383 -9.17 3.89 9.60
N ARG A 384 -9.11 2.93 8.66
CA ARG A 384 -9.71 3.00 7.32
C ARG A 384 -11.15 2.48 7.30
N ALA A 385 -11.57 1.71 8.30
CA ALA A 385 -12.90 1.11 8.32
C ALA A 385 -14.00 2.15 8.61
N SER A 386 -13.68 3.23 9.33
CA SER A 386 -14.64 4.29 9.64
C SER A 386 -13.99 5.64 9.93
N LYS A 387 -14.70 6.73 9.58
CA LYS A 387 -14.27 8.10 9.91
C LYS A 387 -14.14 8.32 11.42
N LYS A 388 -14.94 7.62 12.24
CA LYS A 388 -14.87 7.72 13.71
C LYS A 388 -13.64 7.03 14.28
N LEU A 389 -13.07 6.07 13.55
CA LEU A 389 -11.86 5.36 13.93
C LEU A 389 -10.58 6.09 13.54
N LYS A 390 -10.63 7.24 12.86
CA LYS A 390 -9.42 8.00 12.50
C LYS A 390 -8.51 8.32 13.69
N TYR A 391 -9.09 8.48 14.88
CA TYR A 391 -8.33 8.75 16.10
C TYR A 391 -7.47 7.55 16.54
N THR A 392 -7.71 6.32 16.06
CA THR A 392 -6.85 5.17 16.35
C THR A 392 -5.42 5.34 15.84
N LYS A 393 -5.18 6.23 14.86
CA LYS A 393 -3.84 6.62 14.39
C LYS A 393 -2.97 7.28 15.48
N ASN A 394 -3.57 7.83 16.53
CA ASN A 394 -2.87 8.50 17.63
C ASN A 394 -2.64 7.60 18.85
N ILE A 395 -3.12 6.34 18.81
CA ILE A 395 -3.01 5.42 19.94
C ILE A 395 -1.61 4.80 19.95
N GLU A 396 -0.93 4.88 21.09
CA GLU A 396 0.46 4.47 21.26
C GLU A 396 0.63 3.07 21.87
N SER A 397 -0.38 2.59 22.62
CA SER A 397 -0.36 1.25 23.23
C SER A 397 -1.78 0.68 23.40
N ILE A 398 -1.88 -0.64 23.49
CA ILE A 398 -3.14 -1.37 23.69
C ILE A 398 -3.01 -2.27 24.92
N ARG A 399 -4.03 -2.26 25.79
CA ARG A 399 -4.15 -3.15 26.94
C ARG A 399 -5.27 -4.14 26.71
N PHE A 400 -4.90 -5.42 26.60
CA PHE A 400 -5.83 -6.53 26.46
C PHE A 400 -6.12 -7.16 27.83
N PRO A 401 -7.37 -7.58 28.10
CA PRO A 401 -7.67 -8.43 29.24
C PRO A 401 -7.29 -9.88 28.95
N ASP A 402 -7.05 -10.67 30.02
CA ASP A 402 -6.67 -12.09 29.93
C ASP A 402 -7.74 -12.97 29.28
N SER A 403 -8.97 -12.47 29.15
CA SER A 403 -10.09 -13.15 28.52
C SER A 403 -9.98 -13.22 26.99
N VAL A 404 -9.18 -12.35 26.35
CA VAL A 404 -9.07 -12.30 24.89
C VAL A 404 -8.34 -13.54 24.37
N ARG A 405 -9.03 -14.27 23.50
CA ARG A 405 -8.57 -15.51 22.85
C ARG A 405 -8.39 -15.33 21.36
N GLU A 406 -9.03 -14.36 20.73
CA GLU A 406 -9.01 -14.19 19.27
C GLU A 406 -8.87 -12.73 18.88
N ILE A 407 -7.96 -12.43 17.96
CA ILE A 407 -7.82 -11.13 17.32
C ILE A 407 -7.89 -11.38 15.82
N ASP A 408 -8.90 -10.83 15.16
CA ASP A 408 -9.26 -11.18 13.79
C ASP A 408 -8.49 -10.36 12.73
N THR A 409 -8.65 -10.70 11.46
CA THR A 409 -7.98 -10.06 10.32
C THR A 409 -8.17 -8.54 10.34
N TRP A 410 -7.07 -7.79 10.18
CA TRP A 410 -7.03 -6.32 10.23
C TRP A 410 -7.62 -5.66 11.49
N ALA A 411 -7.84 -6.38 12.59
CA ALA A 411 -8.51 -5.87 13.80
C ALA A 411 -7.96 -4.52 14.31
N PHE A 412 -6.67 -4.26 14.16
CA PHE A 412 -5.95 -3.05 14.57
C PHE A 412 -5.13 -2.45 13.42
N ALA A 413 -5.60 -2.58 12.18
CA ALA A 413 -4.87 -2.06 11.03
C ALA A 413 -4.78 -0.52 11.04
N CYS A 414 -3.69 0.00 10.49
CA CYS A 414 -3.41 1.42 10.28
C CYS A 414 -3.48 2.27 11.56
N MET A 415 -2.89 1.75 12.65
CA MET A 415 -2.63 2.48 13.90
C MET A 415 -1.21 3.07 13.90
N ASP A 416 -1.06 4.25 13.28
CA ASP A 416 0.24 4.82 12.90
C ASP A 416 1.20 5.14 14.06
N SER A 417 0.67 5.38 15.27
CA SER A 417 1.46 5.78 16.45
C SER A 417 1.76 4.64 17.41
N LEU A 418 1.36 3.40 17.10
CA LEU A 418 1.50 2.25 18.00
C LEU A 418 2.99 1.89 18.18
N LYS A 419 3.47 1.87 19.43
CA LYS A 419 4.89 1.67 19.79
C LYS A 419 5.18 0.32 20.44
N GLU A 420 4.23 -0.20 21.19
CA GLU A 420 4.34 -1.42 22.00
C GLU A 420 3.02 -2.19 21.98
N ILE A 421 3.11 -3.53 21.90
CA ILE A 421 1.97 -4.44 21.95
C ILE A 421 2.33 -5.61 22.85
N THR A 422 1.55 -5.78 23.93
CA THR A 422 1.57 -6.98 24.77
C THR A 422 0.33 -7.79 24.45
N LEU A 423 0.49 -8.89 23.70
CA LEU A 423 -0.63 -9.75 23.35
C LEU A 423 -1.15 -10.53 24.58
N PRO A 424 -2.44 -10.85 24.63
CA PRO A 424 -3.04 -11.51 25.79
C PRO A 424 -2.47 -12.93 25.98
N PRO A 425 -2.21 -13.37 27.22
CA PRO A 425 -1.45 -14.60 27.48
C PRO A 425 -2.14 -15.89 27.01
N ARG A 426 -3.47 -15.86 26.82
CA ARG A 426 -4.29 -16.98 26.37
C ARG A 426 -4.79 -16.83 24.93
N LEU A 427 -4.16 -15.95 24.14
CA LEU A 427 -4.48 -15.74 22.74
C LEU A 427 -4.31 -17.05 21.95
N LYS A 428 -5.37 -17.51 21.29
CA LYS A 428 -5.40 -18.71 20.45
C LYS A 428 -5.19 -18.39 18.98
N TYR A 429 -5.81 -17.29 18.52
CA TYR A 429 -5.87 -16.91 17.12
C TYR A 429 -5.44 -15.45 16.93
N LEU A 430 -4.55 -15.22 15.97
CA LEU A 430 -4.17 -13.90 15.48
C LEU A 430 -4.28 -13.90 13.95
N GLY A 431 -5.29 -13.19 13.43
CA GLY A 431 -5.62 -13.13 12.02
C GLY A 431 -4.60 -12.37 11.19
N LYS A 432 -4.64 -12.62 9.87
CA LYS A 432 -3.78 -11.97 8.89
C LYS A 432 -3.85 -10.44 9.01
N ASP A 433 -2.68 -9.79 8.89
CA ASP A 433 -2.56 -8.33 8.89
C ASP A 433 -3.25 -7.62 10.09
N ALA A 434 -3.49 -8.32 11.21
CA ALA A 434 -4.22 -7.81 12.36
C ALA A 434 -3.64 -6.50 12.90
N PHE A 435 -2.32 -6.29 12.79
CA PHE A 435 -1.62 -5.06 13.18
C PHE A 435 -0.89 -4.38 12.00
N SER A 436 -1.37 -4.59 10.77
CA SER A 436 -0.75 -4.02 9.58
C SER A 436 -0.87 -2.49 9.55
N GLY A 437 0.05 -1.82 8.86
CA GLY A 437 -0.02 -0.39 8.58
C GLY A 437 0.24 -0.13 7.10
N ASP A 438 -0.32 0.96 6.56
CA ASP A 438 -0.34 1.35 5.14
C ASP A 438 0.90 0.97 4.31
N TRP A 439 0.64 0.46 3.11
CA TRP A 439 1.60 0.09 2.08
C TRP A 439 2.06 1.32 1.29
N VAL A 440 3.29 1.75 1.55
CA VAL A 440 4.19 2.27 0.50
C VAL A 440 5.55 1.71 0.85
N ASN A 441 6.04 0.65 0.19
CA ASN A 441 7.46 0.28 0.27
C ASN A 441 7.92 -0.84 -0.67
N PHE A 442 7.75 -0.69 -1.98
CA PHE A 442 8.71 -1.24 -2.94
C PHE A 442 8.89 -0.21 -4.06
N ILE A 443 9.84 0.72 -3.92
CA ILE A 443 11.17 0.65 -4.55
C ILE A 443 12.22 1.30 -3.61
N ASN A 444 13.45 0.77 -3.62
CA ASN A 444 14.55 1.21 -2.77
C ASN A 444 14.78 2.73 -2.83
N LEU A 445 14.70 3.42 -1.69
CA LEU A 445 15.58 4.50 -1.24
C LEU A 445 15.32 4.71 0.27
N TRP A 446 16.40 4.84 1.05
CA TRP A 446 16.34 4.86 2.52
C TRP A 446 16.10 6.26 3.06
N VAL A 447 15.45 6.30 4.25
CA VAL A 447 15.39 7.37 5.28
C VAL A 447 14.32 8.46 4.99
N ARG A 448 13.32 8.75 5.84
CA ARG A 448 13.28 8.93 7.31
C ARG A 448 12.00 8.36 7.96
N ASP A 449 12.24 7.53 8.99
CA ASP A 449 11.40 7.14 10.13
C ASP A 449 9.87 7.09 9.96
N LYS A 450 9.30 5.89 9.78
CA LYS A 450 8.09 5.41 10.51
C LYS A 450 8.09 3.87 10.64
N ARG A 451 7.57 3.38 11.78
CA ARG A 451 7.31 1.98 12.21
C ARG A 451 8.48 1.19 12.84
N THR A 452 9.01 1.75 13.93
CA THR A 452 9.89 1.02 14.86
C THR A 452 9.10 0.60 16.09
N PHE A 453 8.83 -0.69 16.25
CA PHE A 453 8.31 -1.23 17.51
C PHE A 453 9.46 -1.39 18.51
N GLN A 454 9.27 -0.93 19.74
CA GLN A 454 10.29 -1.12 20.78
C GLN A 454 10.33 -2.57 21.26
N CYS A 455 9.16 -3.17 21.45
CA CYS A 455 9.02 -4.55 21.87
C CYS A 455 7.70 -5.14 21.34
N ILE A 456 7.77 -6.39 20.87
CA ILE A 456 6.60 -7.23 20.57
C ILE A 456 6.74 -8.51 21.37
N GLU A 457 5.74 -8.80 22.21
CA GLU A 457 5.70 -10.03 23.02
C GLU A 457 4.67 -11.01 22.45
N ILE A 458 5.15 -12.18 22.04
CA ILE A 458 4.32 -13.26 21.46
C ILE A 458 4.08 -14.34 22.53
N PRO A 459 2.83 -14.52 22.99
CA PRO A 459 2.46 -15.55 23.96
C PRO A 459 2.50 -16.95 23.34
N ALA A 460 2.20 -17.98 24.14
CA ALA A 460 2.06 -19.36 23.67
C ALA A 460 0.77 -19.55 22.84
N CYS A 461 0.63 -18.80 21.75
CA CYS A 461 -0.50 -18.92 20.84
C CYS A 461 -0.36 -20.15 19.94
N THR A 462 -1.49 -20.85 19.76
CA THR A 462 -1.61 -22.11 19.01
C THR A 462 -1.53 -21.88 17.50
N GLU A 463 -2.03 -20.75 16.99
CA GLU A 463 -2.08 -20.43 15.57
C GLU A 463 -1.67 -18.96 15.33
N LEU A 464 -0.63 -18.76 14.50
CA LEU A 464 -0.23 -17.46 13.95
C LEU A 464 -0.42 -17.54 12.43
N GLU A 465 -1.32 -16.74 11.88
CA GLU A 465 -1.52 -16.72 10.44
C GLU A 465 -0.34 -16.09 9.70
N GLU A 466 -0.24 -16.42 8.41
CA GLU A 466 0.74 -15.84 7.51
C GLU A 466 0.54 -14.31 7.43
N ASP A 467 1.62 -13.55 7.55
CA ASP A 467 1.63 -12.08 7.46
C ASP A 467 0.83 -11.34 8.56
N ALA A 468 0.60 -11.93 9.72
CA ALA A 468 -0.05 -11.25 10.85
C ALA A 468 0.61 -9.90 11.26
N LEU A 469 1.94 -9.79 11.09
CA LEU A 469 2.74 -8.58 11.36
C LEU A 469 3.24 -7.89 10.07
N PHE A 470 2.49 -7.99 8.97
CA PHE A 470 2.86 -7.36 7.72
C PHE A 470 2.93 -5.83 7.80
N GLY A 471 3.85 -5.23 7.04
CA GLY A 471 4.05 -3.77 7.03
C GLY A 471 4.79 -3.21 8.25
N ILE A 472 5.22 -4.06 9.19
CA ILE A 472 6.14 -3.69 10.27
C ILE A 472 7.58 -3.79 9.76
N HIS A 473 8.21 -2.64 9.50
CA HIS A 473 9.55 -2.61 8.90
C HIS A 473 10.69 -2.71 9.92
N ARG A 474 10.46 -2.33 11.18
CA ARG A 474 11.51 -2.33 12.22
C ARG A 474 10.97 -2.77 13.58
N ILE A 475 11.57 -3.81 14.16
CA ILE A 475 11.27 -4.33 15.50
C ILE A 475 12.56 -4.29 16.29
N MET A 476 12.63 -3.55 17.40
CA MET A 476 13.85 -3.52 18.22
C MET A 476 14.01 -4.83 19.00
N THR A 477 12.92 -5.31 19.62
CA THR A 477 12.90 -6.58 20.37
C THR A 477 11.67 -7.40 20.00
N LEU A 478 11.87 -8.65 19.60
CA LEU A 478 10.82 -9.66 19.42
C LEU A 478 11.01 -10.75 20.47
N ARG A 479 10.09 -10.83 21.44
CA ARG A 479 10.17 -11.77 22.57
C ARG A 479 9.08 -12.82 22.46
N PHE A 480 9.46 -14.09 22.47
CA PHE A 480 8.51 -15.19 22.63
C PHE A 480 8.39 -15.54 24.13
N LEU A 481 7.17 -15.73 24.62
CA LEU A 481 6.90 -16.14 26.01
C LEU A 481 6.85 -17.68 26.12
N GLU A 482 7.04 -18.18 27.35
CA GLU A 482 7.02 -19.61 27.66
C GLU A 482 5.70 -20.29 27.25
N GLY A 483 5.81 -21.53 26.74
CA GLY A 483 4.68 -22.41 26.41
C GLY A 483 4.59 -22.80 24.94
N ARG A 484 5.27 -22.09 24.02
CA ARG A 484 5.37 -22.45 22.60
C ARG A 484 6.42 -23.54 22.38
N LYS A 485 6.04 -24.63 21.70
CA LYS A 485 6.94 -25.76 21.35
C LYS A 485 7.61 -25.63 19.98
N VAL A 486 6.92 -25.04 19.01
CA VAL A 486 7.40 -24.91 17.63
C VAL A 486 7.44 -23.44 17.24
N LEU A 487 8.55 -23.01 16.66
CA LEU A 487 8.75 -21.66 16.16
C LEU A 487 8.69 -21.64 14.63
N ASP A 488 7.71 -20.94 14.08
CA ASP A 488 7.59 -20.63 12.65
C ASP A 488 7.80 -19.12 12.43
N TRP A 489 7.96 -18.71 11.17
CA TRP A 489 8.22 -17.31 10.79
C TRP A 489 7.15 -16.72 9.86
N LYS A 490 6.07 -17.47 9.61
CA LYS A 490 5.09 -17.13 8.56
C LYS A 490 4.32 -15.86 8.89
N PHE A 491 4.25 -15.50 10.16
CA PHE A 491 3.59 -14.28 10.63
C PHE A 491 4.36 -12.99 10.36
N LEU A 492 5.67 -13.05 10.06
CA LEU A 492 6.50 -11.86 9.79
C LEU A 492 6.35 -11.39 8.34
N GLY A 493 6.11 -10.10 8.15
CA GLY A 493 6.04 -9.51 6.82
C GLY A 493 7.38 -9.38 6.08
N ASP A 494 7.31 -9.04 4.80
CA ASP A 494 8.48 -8.78 3.97
C ASP A 494 9.28 -7.55 4.46
N LYS A 495 10.60 -7.55 4.23
CA LYS A 495 11.56 -6.48 4.59
C LYS A 495 11.64 -6.12 6.08
N THR A 496 11.18 -6.98 6.98
CA THR A 496 11.24 -6.72 8.42
C THR A 496 12.68 -6.74 8.94
N TRP A 497 13.15 -5.64 9.55
CA TRP A 497 14.37 -5.60 10.35
C TRP A 497 14.04 -5.88 11.82
N ILE A 498 14.80 -6.77 12.46
CA ILE A 498 14.66 -7.12 13.87
C ILE A 498 16.01 -6.92 14.58
N GLY A 499 16.02 -6.13 15.65
CA GLY A 499 17.21 -5.89 16.47
C GLY A 499 17.59 -7.13 17.28
N GLU A 500 16.70 -7.61 18.14
CA GLU A 500 16.91 -8.82 18.93
C GLU A 500 15.69 -9.74 18.93
N VAL A 501 15.91 -11.04 18.71
CA VAL A 501 14.91 -12.09 18.92
C VAL A 501 15.25 -12.87 20.19
N ILE A 502 14.29 -12.95 21.12
CA ILE A 502 14.42 -13.70 22.38
C ILE A 502 13.52 -14.93 22.32
N VAL A 503 14.13 -16.12 22.31
CA VAL A 503 13.47 -17.41 22.25
C VAL A 503 13.49 -18.07 23.65
N PRO A 504 12.35 -18.50 24.20
CA PRO A 504 12.24 -19.10 25.53
C PRO A 504 12.63 -20.59 25.54
N ASP A 505 12.82 -21.15 26.72
CA ASP A 505 13.25 -22.54 26.89
C ASP A 505 12.16 -23.55 26.48
N SER A 506 10.88 -23.16 26.42
CA SER A 506 9.82 -24.05 25.94
C SER A 506 9.96 -24.48 24.47
N VAL A 507 10.69 -23.73 23.64
CA VAL A 507 10.78 -24.02 22.20
C VAL A 507 11.66 -25.27 21.98
N GLU A 508 11.09 -26.28 21.32
CA GLU A 508 11.74 -27.56 21.01
C GLU A 508 12.16 -27.65 19.54
N LYS A 509 11.45 -26.96 18.65
CA LYS A 509 11.68 -27.01 17.20
C LYS A 509 11.59 -25.64 16.54
N MET A 510 12.51 -25.33 15.63
CA MET A 510 12.46 -24.16 14.76
C MET A 510 12.24 -24.59 13.31
N ILE A 511 11.29 -23.96 12.62
CA ILE A 511 11.04 -24.16 11.20
C ILE A 511 11.97 -23.21 10.42
N PRO A 512 12.69 -23.68 9.39
CA PRO A 512 13.53 -22.82 8.56
C PRO A 512 12.72 -21.74 7.82
N PHE A 513 13.37 -20.62 7.47
CA PHE A 513 12.76 -19.64 6.58
C PHE A 513 12.47 -20.27 5.20
N GLU A 514 11.21 -20.23 4.75
CA GLU A 514 10.86 -20.65 3.38
C GLU A 514 11.38 -19.61 2.35
N PRO A 515 11.82 -20.02 1.15
CA PRO A 515 12.43 -19.12 0.14
C PRO A 515 11.47 -18.11 -0.52
N SER A 516 10.20 -18.10 -0.14
CA SER A 516 9.17 -17.25 -0.73
C SER A 516 9.34 -15.79 -0.30
N TYR A 517 10.02 -15.03 -1.15
CA TYR A 517 10.00 -13.56 -1.30
C TYR A 517 10.36 -12.65 -0.11
N ARG A 518 10.49 -13.14 1.13
CA ARG A 518 10.64 -12.29 2.34
C ARG A 518 12.11 -11.94 2.66
N LYS A 519 12.47 -10.66 2.61
CA LYS A 519 13.79 -10.12 3.00
C LYS A 519 13.85 -9.76 4.49
N ILE A 520 13.82 -10.75 5.38
CA ILE A 520 13.91 -10.50 6.84
C ILE A 520 15.39 -10.35 7.27
N ARG A 521 15.70 -9.32 8.05
CA ARG A 521 17.04 -9.08 8.62
C ARG A 521 16.96 -9.11 10.14
N ILE A 522 17.73 -9.99 10.76
CA ILE A 522 17.82 -10.09 12.23
C ILE A 522 19.26 -9.79 12.66
N GLU A 523 19.45 -8.91 13.63
CA GLU A 523 20.79 -8.54 14.12
C GLU A 523 21.27 -9.48 15.22
N LYS A 524 20.45 -9.70 16.25
CA LYS A 524 20.80 -10.54 17.41
C LYS A 524 19.76 -11.64 17.67
N PHE A 525 20.24 -12.80 18.09
CA PHE A 525 19.42 -13.91 18.55
C PHE A 525 19.86 -14.36 19.95
N SER A 526 18.88 -14.46 20.85
CA SER A 526 19.02 -15.03 22.19
C SER A 526 18.18 -16.31 22.23
N LEU A 527 18.82 -17.48 22.21
CA LEU A 527 18.15 -18.78 22.10
C LEU A 527 18.72 -19.86 23.04
N PRO A 528 17.92 -20.86 23.45
CA PRO A 528 18.35 -21.98 24.27
C PRO A 528 19.43 -22.83 23.58
N SER A 529 20.40 -23.35 24.35
CA SER A 529 21.53 -24.12 23.82
C SER A 529 21.12 -25.33 22.96
N LYS A 530 19.97 -25.94 23.27
CA LYS A 530 19.40 -27.09 22.54
C LYS A 530 18.96 -26.78 21.10
N LEU A 531 18.73 -25.51 20.76
CA LEU A 531 18.29 -25.08 19.43
C LEU A 531 19.45 -24.61 18.55
N LYS A 532 20.70 -24.66 19.04
CA LYS A 532 21.87 -24.10 18.35
C LYS A 532 22.11 -24.70 16.96
N ASP A 533 21.89 -26.00 16.80
CA ASP A 533 22.08 -26.70 15.53
C ASP A 533 20.93 -26.43 14.54
N GLN A 534 19.69 -26.42 15.03
CA GLN A 534 18.51 -26.04 14.24
C GLN A 534 18.59 -24.58 13.78
N PHE A 535 19.16 -23.71 14.61
CA PHE A 535 19.42 -22.32 14.27
C PHE A 535 20.38 -22.20 13.08
N GLN A 536 21.47 -22.96 13.04
CA GLN A 536 22.41 -22.93 11.91
C GLN A 536 21.75 -23.32 10.57
N GLU A 537 20.81 -24.26 10.60
CA GLU A 537 20.02 -24.67 9.45
C GLU A 537 19.00 -23.59 9.02
N CYS A 538 18.41 -22.88 9.99
CA CYS A 538 17.42 -21.82 9.74
C CYS A 538 18.02 -20.57 9.06
N ILE A 539 19.26 -20.16 9.38
CA ILE A 539 19.82 -18.87 8.91
C ILE A 539 20.23 -18.89 7.43
N GLY A 540 20.52 -20.07 6.86
CA GLY A 540 20.78 -20.26 5.42
C GLY A 540 21.62 -19.15 4.73
N LYS A 541 21.32 -18.86 3.46
CA LYS A 541 21.95 -17.79 2.65
C LYS A 541 21.43 -16.37 2.97
N TYR A 542 20.50 -16.22 3.92
CA TYR A 542 19.54 -15.10 3.96
C TYR A 542 19.73 -14.12 5.12
N CYS A 543 20.56 -14.44 6.12
CA CYS A 543 20.95 -13.51 7.20
C CYS A 543 22.49 -13.48 7.41
N PRO A 544 23.26 -12.87 6.49
CA PRO A 544 24.73 -12.95 6.50
C PRO A 544 25.43 -12.24 7.67
N LYS A 545 24.80 -11.24 8.32
CA LYS A 545 25.36 -10.55 9.49
C LYS A 545 25.23 -11.37 10.79
N ALA A 546 24.07 -11.96 11.08
CA ALA A 546 23.90 -12.86 12.23
C ALA A 546 24.84 -14.08 12.16
N ARG A 547 25.15 -14.54 10.94
CA ARG A 547 26.14 -15.61 10.70
C ARG A 547 27.58 -15.21 11.08
N ALA A 548 27.91 -13.93 11.07
CA ALA A 548 29.24 -13.42 11.41
C ALA A 548 29.43 -13.21 12.93
N GLU A 549 28.37 -12.88 13.68
CA GLU A 549 28.41 -12.76 15.14
C GLU A 549 28.28 -14.10 15.88
N PHE A 550 27.72 -15.13 15.22
CA PHE A 550 27.54 -16.47 15.81
C PHE A 550 28.72 -17.43 15.57
N ARG A 551 29.68 -17.05 14.72
CA ARG A 551 30.99 -17.70 14.58
C ARG A 551 31.93 -17.14 15.63
#